data_AF-A0A7V9T4U7-F1
#
_entry.id   AF-A0A7V9T4U7-F1
#
_cell.length_a   1.000
_cell.length_b   1.000
_cell.length_c   1.000
_cell.angle_alpha   90.00
_cell.angle_beta   90.00
_cell.angle_gamma   90.00
#
_symmetry.space_group_name_H-M   'P 1'
#
loop_
_entity.id
_entity.type
_entity.pdbx_description
1 polymer ?
#
loop_
_entity_poly.entity_id
_entity_poly.type
_entity_poly.pdbx_seq_one_letter_code
_entity_poly.pdbx_strand_id
1 'polypeptide(L)'
;TANTRDLIRAVRRYNRRAKIWYTETGGLAEFGRNFPCNLNRQASRTAYMFTLARRFRRDVKRLYPYNLAGTDCSTRFDAGLLNVDGSPRPAYTVLAREGRRLRR
;
A
#
# COMPACT_ATOMS: atom_id res chain seq x y z
N THR A 1 9.99 -0.20 -7.16
CA THR A 1 8.94 -1.24 -7.26
C THR A 1 9.00 -2.06 -8.55
N ALA A 2 10.12 -2.05 -9.30
CA ALA A 2 10.38 -3.06 -10.34
C ALA A 2 10.25 -4.48 -9.76
N ASN A 3 10.74 -4.66 -8.54
CA ASN A 3 10.78 -5.93 -7.81
C ASN A 3 9.40 -6.62 -7.67
N THR A 4 8.32 -5.91 -7.34
CA THR A 4 6.97 -6.52 -7.22
C THR A 4 6.46 -7.04 -8.56
N ARG A 5 6.66 -6.26 -9.63
CA ARG A 5 6.26 -6.67 -10.99
C ARG A 5 7.05 -7.90 -11.43
N ASP A 6 8.35 -7.89 -11.19
CA ASP A 6 9.24 -8.94 -11.67
C ASP A 6 9.03 -10.24 -10.87
N LEU A 7 8.71 -10.13 -9.56
CA LEU A 7 8.23 -11.24 -8.74
C LEU A 7 6.94 -11.87 -9.31
N ILE A 8 5.92 -11.06 -9.61
CA ILE A 8 4.66 -11.58 -10.18
C ILE A 8 4.91 -12.29 -11.51
N ARG A 9 5.76 -11.72 -12.36
CA ARG A 9 6.14 -12.34 -13.64
C ARG A 9 6.90 -13.65 -13.44
N ALA A 10 7.79 -13.72 -12.46
CA ALA A 10 8.50 -14.94 -12.11
C ALA A 10 7.52 -16.02 -11.64
N VAL A 11 6.65 -15.72 -10.67
CA VAL A 11 5.62 -16.66 -10.18
C VAL A 11 4.76 -17.19 -11.33
N ARG A 12 4.33 -16.31 -12.24
CA ARG A 12 3.51 -16.71 -13.40
C ARG A 12 4.22 -17.64 -14.39
N ARG A 13 5.54 -17.57 -14.50
CA ARG A 13 6.32 -18.49 -15.35
C ARG A 13 6.21 -19.93 -14.83
N TYR A 14 6.19 -20.11 -13.51
CA TYR A 14 6.06 -21.42 -12.87
C TYR A 14 4.59 -21.86 -12.69
N ASN A 15 3.71 -20.93 -12.33
CA ASN A 15 2.28 -21.20 -12.13
C ASN A 15 1.41 -20.08 -12.71
N ARG A 16 0.86 -20.33 -13.90
CA ARG A 16 -0.02 -19.39 -14.62
C ARG A 16 -1.36 -19.13 -13.93
N ARG A 17 -1.77 -19.96 -12.96
CA ARG A 17 -3.03 -19.87 -12.21
C ARG A 17 -2.83 -19.33 -10.79
N ALA A 18 -1.62 -18.91 -10.43
CA ALA A 18 -1.34 -18.38 -9.11
C ALA A 18 -2.25 -17.18 -8.78
N LYS A 19 -2.80 -17.20 -7.56
CA LYS A 19 -3.55 -16.08 -6.99
C LYS A 19 -2.62 -15.39 -6.00
N ILE A 20 -2.48 -14.07 -6.12
CA ILE A 20 -1.51 -13.29 -5.37
C ILE A 20 -2.24 -12.34 -4.44
N TRP A 21 -1.81 -12.32 -3.18
CA TRP A 21 -2.30 -11.37 -2.18
C TRP A 21 -1.17 -10.44 -1.80
N TYR A 22 -1.47 -9.15 -1.71
CA TYR A 22 -0.56 -8.15 -1.21
C TYR A 22 -0.84 -7.99 0.28
N THR A 23 0.07 -8.48 1.11
CA THR A 23 0.03 -8.37 2.56
C THR A 23 1.00 -7.30 3.03
N GLU A 24 0.65 -6.59 4.10
CA GLU A 24 1.50 -5.55 4.70
C GLU A 24 1.95 -4.49 3.69
N THR A 25 0.97 -3.94 2.97
CA THR A 25 1.22 -3.00 1.87
C THR A 25 0.73 -1.61 2.19
N GLY A 26 1.12 -0.62 1.39
CA GLY A 26 0.70 0.76 1.57
C GLY A 26 1.83 1.73 1.33
N GLY A 27 1.65 2.96 1.81
CA GLY A 27 2.70 3.94 1.91
C GLY A 27 3.20 4.07 3.35
N LEU A 28 4.50 4.26 3.50
CA LEU A 28 5.11 4.64 4.76
C LEU A 28 5.09 6.17 4.89
N ALA A 29 4.58 6.64 6.03
CA ALA A 29 4.71 8.02 6.46
C ALA A 29 6.14 8.26 6.97
N GLU A 30 6.72 7.35 7.76
CA GLU A 30 8.05 7.48 8.37
C GLU A 30 8.76 6.12 8.42
N PHE A 31 10.09 6.08 8.25
CA PHE A 31 10.89 4.86 8.42
C PHE A 31 12.37 5.14 8.76
N GLY A 32 12.71 5.11 10.05
CA GLY A 32 14.03 5.44 10.53
C GLY A 32 14.46 6.87 10.20
N ARG A 33 15.74 7.18 10.40
CA ARG A 33 16.27 8.54 10.29
C ARG A 33 16.30 9.09 8.86
N ASN A 34 16.53 8.21 7.87
CA ASN A 34 16.74 8.61 6.47
C ASN A 34 15.44 8.68 5.66
N PHE A 35 14.29 8.39 6.29
CA PHE A 35 12.98 8.45 5.65
C PHE A 35 12.04 9.25 6.56
N PRO A 36 12.19 10.60 6.59
CA PRO A 36 11.46 11.45 7.51
C PRO A 36 9.96 11.43 7.18
N CYS A 37 9.14 11.75 8.18
CA CYS A 37 7.69 11.81 8.09
C CYS A 37 7.22 12.59 6.85
N ASN A 38 6.38 11.98 6.01
CA ASN A 38 5.77 12.64 4.86
C ASN A 38 4.46 11.96 4.45
N LEU A 39 3.34 12.56 4.84
CA LEU A 39 1.99 12.05 4.56
C LEU A 39 1.61 12.13 3.07
N ASN A 40 2.18 13.07 2.32
CA ASN A 40 1.94 13.18 0.87
C ASN A 40 2.62 12.02 0.11
N ARG A 41 3.86 11.70 0.49
CA ARG A 41 4.59 10.53 -0.01
C ARG A 41 3.84 9.27 0.37
N GLN A 42 3.36 9.16 1.62
CA GLN A 42 2.53 8.05 2.07
C GLN A 42 1.33 7.85 1.13
N ALA A 43 0.53 8.89 0.92
CA ALA A 43 -0.64 8.84 0.05
C ALA A 43 -0.30 8.46 -1.41
N SER A 44 0.79 9.00 -1.94
CA SER A 44 1.29 8.67 -3.29
C SER A 44 1.67 7.18 -3.41
N ARG A 45 2.37 6.63 -2.41
CA ARG A 45 2.75 5.21 -2.40
C ARG A 45 1.54 4.29 -2.19
N THR A 46 0.57 4.69 -1.36
CA THR A 46 -0.73 4.01 -1.25
C THR A 46 -1.45 3.99 -2.59
N ALA A 47 -1.49 5.09 -3.35
CA ALA A 47 -2.09 5.11 -4.68
C ALA A 47 -1.34 4.19 -5.66
N TYR A 48 -0.01 4.18 -5.60
CA TYR A 48 0.82 3.35 -6.46
C TYR A 48 0.58 1.85 -6.25
N MET A 49 0.35 1.41 -5.00
CA MET A 49 -0.06 0.04 -4.69
C MET A 49 -1.30 -0.39 -5.49
N PHE A 50 -2.32 0.47 -5.58
CA PHE A 50 -3.52 0.21 -6.38
C PHE A 50 -3.24 0.18 -7.89
N THR A 51 -2.34 1.04 -8.38
CA THR A 51 -1.91 1.00 -9.78
C THR A 51 -1.26 -0.35 -10.14
N LEU A 52 -0.43 -0.90 -9.25
CA LEU A 52 0.12 -2.25 -9.44
C LEU A 52 -0.98 -3.32 -9.40
N ALA A 53 -1.90 -3.25 -8.44
CA ALA A 53 -3.00 -4.21 -8.34
C ALA A 53 -3.87 -4.23 -9.60
N ARG A 54 -4.20 -3.05 -10.16
CA ARG A 54 -4.92 -2.95 -11.44
C ARG A 54 -4.14 -3.56 -12.60
N ARG A 55 -2.84 -3.27 -12.69
CA ARG A 55 -1.97 -3.82 -13.74
C ARG A 55 -1.97 -5.35 -13.73
N PHE A 56 -2.02 -5.95 -12.54
CA PHE A 56 -2.03 -7.40 -12.35
C PHE A 56 -3.39 -7.94 -11.87
N ARG A 57 -4.51 -7.30 -12.24
CA ARG A 57 -5.86 -7.65 -11.72
C ARG A 57 -6.28 -9.12 -11.94
N ARG A 58 -5.68 -9.78 -12.93
CA ARG A 58 -5.91 -11.21 -13.20
C ARG A 58 -5.27 -12.10 -12.13
N ASP A 59 -4.15 -11.67 -11.55
CA ASP A 59 -3.33 -12.43 -10.62
C ASP A 59 -3.55 -11.96 -9.17
N VAL A 60 -3.60 -10.64 -8.95
CA VAL A 60 -3.77 -10.02 -7.63
C VAL A 60 -5.24 -10.04 -7.22
N LYS A 61 -5.55 -10.72 -6.11
CA LYS A 61 -6.92 -10.94 -5.64
C LYS A 61 -7.28 -10.20 -4.36
N ARG A 62 -6.29 -9.89 -3.52
CA ARG A 62 -6.51 -9.24 -2.23
C ARG A 62 -5.40 -8.23 -1.95
N LEU A 63 -5.78 -7.16 -1.29
CA LEU A 63 -4.92 -6.08 -0.82
C LEU A 63 -5.20 -5.90 0.67
N TYR A 64 -4.17 -6.05 1.48
CA TYR A 64 -4.21 -5.82 2.91
C TYR A 64 -3.23 -4.69 3.25
N PRO A 65 -3.74 -3.46 3.38
CA PRO A 65 -2.93 -2.34 3.82
C PRO A 65 -2.51 -2.53 5.28
N TYR A 66 -1.26 -2.21 5.59
CA TYR A 66 -0.78 -2.08 6.96
C TYR A 66 -0.34 -0.63 7.17
N ASN A 67 -0.77 0.07 8.21
CA ASN A 67 -1.72 -0.28 9.29
C ASN A 67 -2.81 0.80 9.42
N LEU A 68 -3.83 0.55 10.25
CA LEU A 68 -4.92 1.50 10.43
C LEU A 68 -4.50 2.68 11.30
N ALA A 69 -4.02 2.42 12.52
CA ALA A 69 -3.54 3.45 13.44
C ALA A 69 -2.11 3.89 13.10
N GLY A 70 -1.90 5.19 12.94
CA GLY A 70 -0.58 5.79 12.79
C GLY A 70 0.02 6.25 14.10
N THR A 71 1.18 6.88 14.01
CA THR A 71 1.87 7.47 15.15
C THR A 71 1.93 8.99 14.95
N ASP A 72 2.59 9.69 15.86
CA ASP A 72 2.92 11.11 15.71
C ASP A 72 4.21 11.32 14.89
N CYS A 73 4.63 10.31 14.11
CA CYS A 73 5.91 10.31 13.39
C CYS A 73 7.14 10.45 14.30
N SER A 74 7.08 9.95 15.54
CA SER A 74 8.21 9.89 16.46
C SER A 74 8.80 8.47 16.64
N THR A 75 8.12 7.46 16.11
CA THR A 75 8.36 6.05 16.43
C THR A 75 9.32 5.34 15.48
N ARG A 76 9.90 6.05 14.49
CA ARG A 76 10.79 5.50 13.45
C ARG A 76 10.14 4.46 12.53
N PHE A 77 8.85 4.22 12.67
CA PHE A 77 8.04 3.43 11.76
C PHE A 77 6.61 3.95 11.87
N ASP A 78 6.08 4.47 10.76
CA ASP A 78 4.70 4.88 10.67
C ASP A 78 4.15 4.53 9.28
N ALA A 79 3.13 3.68 9.25
CA ALA A 79 2.40 3.29 8.05
C ALA A 79 0.89 3.61 8.16
N GLY A 80 0.49 4.32 9.21
CA GLY A 80 -0.90 4.42 9.62
C GLY A 80 -1.74 5.26 8.68
N LEU A 81 -2.95 4.80 8.41
CA LEU A 81 -3.94 5.52 7.61
C LEU A 81 -4.67 6.59 8.42
N LEU A 82 -4.70 6.47 9.74
CA LEU A 82 -5.27 7.44 10.66
C LEU A 82 -4.15 8.13 11.46
N ASN A 83 -4.41 9.35 11.91
CA ASN A 83 -3.61 10.00 12.94
C ASN A 83 -3.85 9.36 14.31
N VAL A 84 -3.06 9.74 15.30
CA VAL A 84 -3.18 9.24 16.70
C VAL A 84 -4.56 9.55 17.29
N ASP A 85 -5.14 10.69 16.94
CA ASP A 85 -6.49 11.10 17.33
C ASP A 85 -7.62 10.41 16.55
N GLY A 86 -7.29 9.49 15.64
CA GLY A 86 -8.25 8.79 14.79
C GLY A 86 -8.69 9.56 13.54
N SER A 87 -8.26 10.81 13.35
CA SER A 87 -8.60 11.58 12.15
C SER A 87 -7.96 10.97 10.88
N PRO A 88 -8.63 11.02 9.72
CA PRO A 88 -8.12 10.38 8.50
C PRO A 88 -6.93 11.12 7.90
N ARG A 89 -5.87 10.39 7.56
CA ARG A 89 -4.75 10.93 6.78
C ARG A 89 -5.08 10.96 5.28
N PRO A 90 -4.31 11.71 4.47
CA PRO A 90 -4.45 11.67 3.01
C PRO A 90 -4.41 10.25 2.42
N ALA A 91 -3.61 9.36 3.00
CA ALA A 91 -3.54 7.95 2.60
C ALA A 91 -4.86 7.18 2.81
N TYR A 92 -5.64 7.49 3.86
CA TYR A 92 -6.96 6.91 4.08
C TYR A 92 -7.94 7.31 2.97
N THR A 93 -7.95 8.59 2.61
CA THR A 93 -8.79 9.09 1.51
C THR A 93 -8.45 8.42 0.18
N VAL A 94 -7.15 8.21 -0.08
CA VAL A 94 -6.69 7.43 -1.24
C VAL A 94 -7.20 5.99 -1.17
N LEU A 95 -7.06 5.32 -0.02
CA LEU A 95 -7.56 3.95 0.16
C LEU A 95 -9.05 3.86 -0.15
N ALA A 96 -9.87 4.73 0.44
CA ALA A 96 -11.31 4.74 0.25
C ALA A 96 -11.71 5.03 -1.21
N ARG A 97 -11.01 5.94 -1.89
CA ARG A 97 -11.26 6.25 -3.31
C ARG A 97 -10.89 5.09 -4.22
N GLU A 98 -9.68 4.55 -4.08
CA GLU A 98 -9.16 3.49 -4.95
C GLU A 98 -9.86 2.15 -4.69
N GLY A 99 -10.20 1.85 -3.43
CA GLY A 99 -10.99 0.69 -3.06
C GLY A 99 -12.39 0.70 -3.70
N ARG A 100 -13.06 1.86 -3.75
CA ARG A 100 -14.32 2.01 -4.49
C ARG A 100 -14.16 1.77 -5.99
N ARG A 101 -13.03 2.20 -6.58
CA ARG A 101 -12.74 1.99 -8.00
C ARG A 101 -12.42 0.54 -8.35
N LEU A 102 -11.81 -0.23 -7.45
CA LEU A 102 -11.52 -1.64 -7.66
C LEU A 102 -12.74 -2.56 -7.48
N ARG A 103 -13.78 -2.10 -6.79
CA ARG A 103 -15.05 -2.83 -6.62
C ARG A 103 -16.01 -2.68 -7.80
N ARG A 104 -15.75 -1.71 -8.68
CA ARG A 104 -16.47 -1.53 -9.96
C ARG A 104 -15.79 -2.37 -11.03
#